data_AF-A0AAD6QWT6-F1
#
_entry.id   AF-A0AAD6QWT6-F1
#
_cell.length_a   1.000
_cell.length_b   1.000
_cell.length_c   1.000
_cell.angle_alpha   90.00
_cell.angle_beta   90.00
_cell.angle_gamma   90.00
#
_symmetry.space_group_name_H-M   'P 1'
#
loop_
_entity.id
_entity.type
_entity.pdbx_description
1 polymer ?
#
loop_
_entity_poly.entity_id
_entity_poly.type
_entity_poly.pdbx_seq_one_letter_code
_entity_poly.pdbx_strand_id
1 'polypeptide(L)' 'MQVFPSIANIKGNEITFENGKSKQYDAIIFATGYRSTVLDWLKVTEY' A
#
# COMPACT_ATOMS: atom_id res chain seq x y z
N MET A 1 12.08 -0.17 15.44
CA MET A 1 11.20 -0.37 14.27
C MET A 1 9.87 -0.89 14.78
N GLN A 2 8.74 -0.26 14.42
CA GLN A 2 7.41 -0.65 14.91
C GLN A 2 6.57 -1.05 13.69
N VAL A 3 6.02 -2.27 13.70
CA VAL A 3 5.19 -2.80 12.62
C VAL A 3 3.73 -2.76 13.06
N PHE A 4 2.86 -2.33 12.16
CA PHE A 4 1.42 -2.28 12.37
C PHE A 4 0.72 -3.26 11.41
N PRO A 5 -0.49 -3.74 11.75
CA PRO A 5 -1.36 -4.39 10.78
C PRO A 5 -1.80 -3.40 9.69
N SER A 6 -2.64 -3.85 8.77
CA SER A 6 -3.09 -3.04 7.63
C SER A 6 -3.70 -1.71 8.05
N ILE A 7 -3.64 -0.74 7.13
CA ILE A 7 -4.31 0.54 7.30
C ILE A 7 -5.81 0.33 7.14
N ALA A 8 -6.58 0.77 8.13
CA ALA A 8 -8.04 0.77 8.09
C ALA A 8 -8.61 2.10 7.56
N ASN A 9 -7.98 3.24 7.89
CA ASN A 9 -8.44 4.56 7.43
C ASN A 9 -7.28 5.58 7.40
N ILE A 10 -7.38 6.57 6.51
CA ILE A 10 -6.49 7.73 6.40
C ILE A 10 -7.36 8.99 6.48
N LYS A 11 -7.19 9.80 7.53
CA LYS A 11 -7.92 11.05 7.74
C LYS A 11 -6.94 12.21 7.93
N GLY A 12 -6.65 12.93 6.85
CA GLY A 12 -5.61 13.95 6.85
C GLY A 12 -4.25 13.30 7.10
N ASN A 13 -3.57 13.72 8.16
CA ASN A 13 -2.29 13.14 8.59
C ASN A 13 -2.45 12.02 9.64
N GLU A 14 -3.67 11.70 10.08
CA GLU A 14 -3.95 10.60 11.01
C GLU A 14 -4.25 9.29 10.26
N ILE A 15 -3.56 8.22 10.65
CA ILE A 15 -3.72 6.86 10.12
C ILE A 15 -4.26 5.96 11.22
N THR A 16 -5.37 5.29 10.95
CA THR A 16 -5.92 4.24 11.82
C THR A 16 -5.59 2.88 11.23
N PHE A 17 -5.06 1.98 12.05
CA PHE A 17 -4.75 0.60 11.70
C PHE A 17 -5.89 -0.35 12.12
N GLU A 18 -5.95 -1.54 11.53
CA GLU A 18 -7.01 -2.53 11.82
C GLU A 18 -7.14 -2.93 13.30
N ASN A 19 -6.09 -2.79 14.09
CA ASN A 19 -6.12 -3.03 15.53
C ASN A 19 -6.67 -1.84 16.36
N GLY A 20 -7.25 -0.84 15.70
CA GLY A 20 -7.82 0.37 16.33
C GLY A 20 -6.79 1.40 16.78
N LYS A 21 -5.48 1.18 16.59
CA LYS A 21 -4.46 2.19 16.90
C LYS A 21 -4.48 3.30 15.86
N SER A 22 -4.37 4.54 16.30
CA SER A 22 -4.21 5.71 15.43
C SER A 22 -2.89 6.42 15.70
N LYS A 23 -2.25 6.94 14.64
CA LYS A 23 -1.01 7.75 14.72
C LYS A 23 -0.97 8.79 13.61
N GLN A 24 -0.28 9.90 13.87
CA GLN A 24 -0.02 10.90 12.85
C GLN A 24 1.31 10.67 12.13
N TYR A 25 1.34 10.97 10.83
CA TYR A 25 2.52 10.88 9.97
C TYR A 25 2.59 12.07 9.04
N ASP A 26 3.79 12.60 8.80
CA ASP A 26 3.99 13.74 7.90
C ASP A 26 3.95 13.33 6.42
N ALA A 27 4.24 12.07 6.11
CA ALA A 27 4.25 11.52 4.76
C ALA A 27 3.84 10.05 4.73
N ILE A 28 3.29 9.61 3.61
CA ILE A 28 2.90 8.22 3.33
C ILE A 28 3.60 7.77 2.04
N ILE A 29 4.25 6.62 2.08
CA ILE A 29 4.95 6.04 0.93
C ILE A 29 4.28 4.71 0.58
N PHE A 30 3.65 4.64 -0.60
CA PHE A 30 3.11 3.39 -1.13
C PHE A 30 4.19 2.58 -1.82
N ALA A 31 4.84 1.70 -1.07
CA ALA A 31 5.82 0.73 -1.57
C ALA A 31 5.15 -0.61 -1.99
N THR A 32 3.94 -0.55 -2.57
CA THR A 32 3.09 -1.72 -2.87
C THR A 32 3.39 -2.36 -4.24
N GLY A 33 4.52 -2.02 -4.85
CA GLY A 33 4.89 -2.48 -6.19
C GLY A 33 4.08 -1.81 -7.31
N TYR A 34 4.09 -2.42 -8.50
CA TYR A 34 3.36 -1.95 -9.68
C TYR A 34 2.61 -3.09 -10.36
N ARG A 35 1.54 -2.77 -11.11
CA ARG A 35 0.82 -3.73 -11.95
C ARG A 35 1.02 -3.36 -13.41
N SER A 36 1.48 -4.31 -14.23
CA SER A 36 1.60 -4.12 -15.67
C SER A 36 0.22 -4.02 -16.32
N THR A 37 0.07 -3.08 -17.26
CA THR A 37 -1.11 -2.92 -18.11
C THR A 37 -0.91 -3.53 -19.50
N VAL A 38 0.20 -4.23 -19.72
CA VAL A 38 0.47 -4.93 -20.98
C VAL A 38 -0.61 -6.00 -21.18
N LEU A 39 -1.25 -5.96 -22.34
CA LEU A 39 -2.26 -6.94 -22.74
C LEU A 39 -1.62 -8.33 -22.79
N ASP A 40 -2.37 -9.36 -22.39
CA ASP A 40 -1.83 -10.72 -22.30
C ASP A 40 -1.24 -11.22 -23.62
N TRP A 41 -1.79 -10.81 -24.76
CA TRP A 41 -1.25 -11.17 -26.08
C TRP A 41 0.12 -10.56 -26.38
N LEU A 42 0.48 -9.45 -25.73
CA LEU A 42 1.76 -8.77 -25.87
C LEU A 42 2.77 -9.20 -24.79
N LYS A 43 2.34 -10.02 -23.82
CA LYS A 43 3.25 -10.62 -22.86
C LYS A 43 4.00 -11.74 -23.58
N VAL A 44 5.30 -11.52 -23.80
CA VAL A 44 6.17 -12.59 -24.26
C VAL A 44 6.27 -13.60 -23.13
N THR A 45 5.61 -14.74 -23.26
CA THR A 45 5.85 -15.88 -22.38
C THR A 45 7.20 -16.46 -22.78
N GLU A 46 8.20 -16.37 -21.91
CA GLU A 46 9.45 -17.09 -22.12
C GLU A 46 9.15 -18.60 -22.14
N TYR A 47 9.63 -19.28 -23.17
CA TYR A 47 9.53 -20.74 -23.34
C TYR A 47 10.51 -21.48 -22.43
#